data_AF-A0A124IQZ8-F1
#
_entry.id   AF-A0A124IQZ8-F1
#
_cell.length_a   1.000
_cell.length_b   1.000
_cell.length_c   1.000
_cell.angle_alpha   90.00
_cell.angle_beta   90.00
_cell.angle_gamma   90.00
#
_symmetry.space_group_name_H-M   'P 1'
#
loop_
_entity.id
_entity.type
_entity.pdbx_description
1 polymer ?
#
loop_
_entity_poly.entity_id
_entity_poly.type
_entity_poly.pdbx_seq_one_letter_code
_entity_poly.pdbx_strand_id
1 'polypeptide(L)'
;MANIVGRDVVRNAMIYSDPNYGLVMRLIVDLSAKEALELWLRLVEKFPYRRYGIVLGVRWTGENNVSEDELINYVVKIMITSGIEPVAKRALDVVGELREERGRG
;
A
#
# COMPACT_ATOMS: atom_id res chain seq x y z
N MET A 1 8.78 17.61 16.69
CA MET A 1 7.81 16.71 16.05
C MET A 1 7.70 17.08 14.59
N ALA A 2 8.10 16.21 13.67
CA ALA A 2 7.88 16.47 12.24
C ALA A 2 6.40 16.27 11.94
N ASN A 3 5.69 17.32 11.50
CA ASN A 3 4.33 17.20 10.99
C ASN A 3 4.36 16.29 9.77
N ILE A 4 3.83 15.08 9.90
CA ILE A 4 3.79 14.08 8.83
C ILE A 4 2.75 14.51 7.78
N VAL A 5 1.64 15.13 8.23
CA VAL A 5 0.60 15.81 7.43
C VAL A 5 -0.09 16.87 8.31
N GLY A 6 -0.65 17.92 7.71
CA GLY A 6 -1.58 18.83 8.38
C GLY A 6 -2.91 18.16 8.79
N ARG A 7 -3.53 18.61 9.88
CA ARG A 7 -4.79 18.06 10.42
C ARG A 7 -5.99 18.22 9.47
N ASP A 8 -5.91 19.24 8.62
CA ASP A 8 -6.85 19.67 7.59
C ASP A 8 -6.97 18.69 6.42
N VAL A 9 -6.00 17.79 6.25
CA VAL A 9 -5.94 16.85 5.14
C VAL A 9 -6.52 15.47 5.51
N VAL A 10 -6.50 15.10 6.79
CA VAL A 10 -7.02 13.80 7.25
C VAL A 10 -8.53 13.89 7.42
N ARG A 11 -9.26 13.16 6.57
CA ARG A 11 -10.73 13.11 6.62
C ARG A 11 -11.24 12.07 7.60
N ASN A 12 -10.55 10.93 7.72
CA ASN A 12 -10.91 9.86 8.65
C ASN A 12 -9.73 8.94 8.93
N ALA A 13 -9.82 8.17 10.01
CA ALA A 13 -8.94 7.05 10.30
C ALA A 13 -9.80 5.86 10.77
N MET A 14 -9.58 4.69 10.17
CA MET A 14 -10.27 3.46 10.52
C MET A 14 -9.26 2.42 10.98
N ILE A 15 -9.61 1.68 12.02
CA ILE A 15 -8.82 0.54 12.50
C ILE A 15 -9.71 -0.69 12.39
N TYR A 16 -9.21 -1.74 11.77
CA TYR A 16 -9.94 -3.00 11.59
C TYR A 16 -8.97 -4.19 11.56
N SER A 17 -9.49 -5.39 11.81
CA SER A 17 -8.72 -6.63 11.68
C SER A 17 -8.95 -7.23 10.30
N ASP A 18 -7.86 -7.53 9.59
CA ASP A 18 -7.84 -8.26 8.34
C ASP A 18 -7.37 -9.70 8.60
N PRO A 19 -8.05 -10.74 8.06
CA PRO A 19 -7.67 -12.13 8.28
C PRO A 19 -6.26 -12.52 7.80
N ASN A 20 -5.72 -11.83 6.79
CA ASN A 20 -4.40 -12.13 6.22
C ASN A 20 -3.32 -11.25 6.85
N TYR A 21 -3.66 -10.01 7.19
CA TYR A 21 -2.69 -8.98 7.57
C TYR A 21 -2.74 -8.57 9.05
N GLY A 22 -3.69 -9.08 9.82
CA GLY A 22 -3.84 -8.73 11.23
C GLY A 22 -4.43 -7.32 11.41
N LEU A 23 -3.88 -6.52 12.31
CA LEU A 23 -4.41 -5.19 12.61
C LEU A 23 -4.03 -4.19 11.52
N VAL A 24 -5.03 -3.57 10.89
CA VAL A 24 -4.86 -2.57 9.84
C VAL A 24 -5.36 -1.22 10.31
N MET A 25 -4.56 -0.18 10.13
CA MET A 25 -4.97 1.21 10.24
C MET A 25 -5.01 1.83 8.84
N ARG A 26 -6.20 2.26 8.42
CA ARG A 26 -6.44 2.94 7.16
C ARG A 26 -6.72 4.41 7.38
N LEU A 27 -5.86 5.27 6.84
CA LEU A 27 -6.07 6.72 6.79
C LEU A 27 -6.84 7.08 5.53
N ILE A 28 -7.85 7.94 5.67
CA ILE A 28 -8.57 8.55 4.55
C ILE A 28 -8.15 10.01 4.49
N VAL A 29 -7.54 10.41 3.37
CA VAL A 29 -6.95 11.74 3.18
C VAL A 29 -7.51 12.43 1.96
N ASP A 30 -7.64 13.74 2.04
CA ASP A 30 -8.01 14.59 0.92
C ASP A 30 -6.79 15.13 0.19
N LEU A 31 -6.07 14.19 -0.42
CA LEU A 31 -4.89 14.42 -1.23
C LEU A 31 -5.14 13.86 -2.62
N SER A 32 -4.35 14.32 -3.61
CA SER A 32 -4.25 13.60 -4.88
C SER A 32 -3.66 12.20 -4.67
N ALA A 33 -3.88 11.30 -5.63
CA ALA A 33 -3.34 9.94 -5.59
C ALA A 33 -1.81 9.94 -5.37
N LYS A 34 -1.09 10.80 -6.09
CA LYS A 34 0.37 10.91 -5.99
C LYS A 34 0.81 11.30 -4.57
N GLU A 35 0.23 12.36 -4.02
CA GLU A 35 0.57 12.83 -2.67
C GLU A 35 0.20 11.81 -1.58
N ALA A 36 -0.91 11.10 -1.76
CA ALA A 36 -1.34 10.05 -0.83
C ALA A 36 -0.40 8.83 -0.86
N LEU A 37 0.10 8.43 -2.03
CA LEU A 37 1.08 7.35 -2.17
C LEU A 37 2.44 7.75 -1.58
N GLU A 38 2.89 8.99 -1.80
CA GLU A 38 4.10 9.52 -1.16
C GLU A 38 3.97 9.58 0.37
N LEU A 39 2.80 9.99 0.87
CA LEU A 39 2.49 9.94 2.29
C LEU A 39 2.54 8.50 2.82
N TRP A 40 1.90 7.56 2.13
CA TRP A 40 1.89 6.15 2.53
C TRP A 40 3.31 5.60 2.65
N LEU A 41 4.17 5.88 1.67
CA LEU A 41 5.56 5.47 1.71
C LEU A 41 6.29 6.05 2.94
N ARG A 42 6.16 7.36 3.20
CA ARG A 42 6.76 8.00 4.39
C ARG A 42 6.24 7.41 5.70
N LEU A 43 4.97 7.00 5.74
CA LEU A 43 4.37 6.38 6.92
C LEU A 43 4.95 5.00 7.19
N VAL A 44 5.09 4.14 6.16
CA VAL A 44 5.68 2.80 6.36
C VAL A 44 7.17 2.85 6.68
N GLU A 45 7.90 3.87 6.21
CA GLU A 45 9.29 4.12 6.61
C GLU A 45 9.41 4.51 8.10
N LYS A 46 8.51 5.37 8.58
CA LYS A 46 8.53 5.86 9.98
C LYS A 46 7.94 4.85 10.97
N PHE A 47 6.96 4.08 10.52
CA PHE A 47 6.21 3.12 11.34
C PHE A 47 6.26 1.73 10.70
N PRO A 48 7.44 1.08 10.67
CA PRO A 48 7.59 -0.21 10.01
C PRO A 48 6.78 -1.30 10.73
N TYR A 49 6.14 -2.17 9.96
CA TYR A 49 5.29 -3.26 10.46
C TYR A 49 6.03 -4.14 11.46
N ARG A 50 7.29 -4.51 11.18
CA ARG A 50 8.12 -5.35 12.06
C ARG A 50 8.28 -4.83 13.48
N ARG A 51 8.11 -3.52 13.70
CA ARG A 51 8.23 -2.89 15.02
C ARG A 51 6.87 -2.70 15.71
N TYR A 52 5.83 -2.37 14.95
CA TYR A 52 4.54 -1.94 15.51
C TYR A 52 3.42 -2.98 15.36
N GLY A 53 3.58 -3.99 14.50
CA GLY A 53 2.57 -5.02 14.26
C GLY A 53 1.27 -4.51 13.63
N ILE A 54 1.29 -3.31 13.03
CA ILE A 54 0.13 -2.67 12.40
C ILE A 54 0.43 -2.43 10.93
N VAL A 55 -0.45 -2.90 10.06
CA VAL A 55 -0.41 -2.58 8.63
C VAL A 55 -1.00 -1.20 8.42
N LEU A 56 -0.27 -0.35 7.72
CA LEU A 56 -0.71 0.99 7.37
C LEU A 56 -1.23 1.00 5.94
N GLY A 57 -2.39 1.63 5.73
CA GLY A 57 -2.95 1.89 4.41
C GLY A 57 -3.41 3.34 4.29
N VAL A 58 -3.30 3.89 3.09
CA VAL A 58 -3.80 5.24 2.78
C VAL A 58 -4.82 5.14 1.65
N ARG A 59 -6.00 5.72 1.87
CA ARG A 59 -7.03 5.93 0.85
C ARG A 59 -7.13 7.43 0.60
N TRP A 60 -7.17 7.82 -0.66
CA TRP A 60 -7.36 9.22 -1.05
C TRP A 60 -8.78 9.48 -1.57
N THR A 61 -9.20 10.75 -1.49
CA THR A 61 -10.46 11.25 -2.05
C THR A 61 -10.28 12.32 -3.12
N GLY A 62 -9.05 12.84 -3.29
CA GLY A 62 -8.73 13.80 -4.33
C GLY A 62 -8.54 13.16 -5.70
N GLU A 63 -7.96 13.93 -6.63
CA GLU A 63 -7.76 13.53 -8.02
C GLU A 63 -6.92 12.26 -8.16
N ASN A 64 -7.29 11.40 -9.10
CA ASN A 64 -6.50 10.23 -9.47
C ASN A 64 -5.47 10.56 -10.56
N ASN A 65 -4.40 11.27 -10.17
CA ASN A 65 -3.39 11.85 -11.05
C ASN A 65 -2.12 10.99 -11.23
N VAL A 66 -2.26 9.66 -11.18
CA VAL A 66 -1.16 8.70 -11.40
C VAL A 66 -1.54 7.71 -12.48
N SER A 67 -0.57 7.33 -13.32
CA SER A 67 -0.77 6.24 -14.28
C SER A 67 -0.83 4.87 -13.57
N GLU A 68 -1.28 3.84 -14.30
CA GLU A 68 -1.28 2.46 -13.78
C GLU A 68 0.14 1.98 -13.42
N ASP A 69 1.12 2.24 -14.28
CA ASP A 69 2.52 1.90 -14.04
C ASP A 69 3.09 2.63 -12.80
N GLU A 70 2.77 3.92 -12.65
CA GLU A 70 3.17 4.69 -11.46
C GLU A 70 2.55 4.12 -10.20
N LEU A 71 1.26 3.78 -10.24
CA LEU A 71 0.56 3.17 -9.12
C LEU A 71 1.18 1.83 -8.72
N ILE A 72 1.44 0.95 -9.70
CA ILE A 72 2.08 -0.35 -9.47
C ILE A 72 3.46 -0.15 -8.83
N ASN A 73 4.28 0.77 -9.36
CA ASN A 73 5.60 1.06 -8.83
C ASN A 73 5.54 1.56 -7.37
N TYR A 74 4.61 2.44 -7.04
CA TYR A 74 4.41 2.89 -5.67
C TYR A 74 3.99 1.75 -4.75
N VAL A 75 3.01 0.94 -5.15
CA VAL A 75 2.48 -0.15 -4.33
C VAL A 75 3.56 -1.21 -4.06
N VAL A 76 4.32 -1.60 -5.08
CA VAL A 76 5.47 -2.51 -4.92
C VAL A 76 6.49 -1.94 -3.95
N LYS A 77 6.86 -0.66 -4.10
CA LYS A 77 7.81 0.00 -3.21
C LYS A 77 7.31 0.03 -1.76
N ILE A 78 6.04 0.38 -1.54
CA ILE A 78 5.41 0.39 -0.22
C ILE A 78 5.42 -1.01 0.41
N MET A 79 5.08 -2.05 -0.35
CA MET A 79 5.12 -3.43 0.16
C MET A 79 6.52 -3.83 0.60
N ILE A 80 7.54 -3.61 -0.24
CA ILE A 80 8.94 -3.89 0.09
C ILE A 80 9.36 -3.13 1.35
N THR A 81 9.08 -1.83 1.42
CA THR A 81 9.45 -0.97 2.56
C THR A 81 8.72 -1.36 3.84
N SER A 82 7.44 -1.74 3.75
CA SER A 82 6.66 -2.19 4.90
C SER A 82 7.10 -3.57 5.42
N GLY A 83 7.80 -4.36 4.60
CA GLY A 83 8.15 -5.74 4.90
C GLY A 83 6.94 -6.67 4.91
N ILE A 84 5.84 -6.27 4.26
CA ILE A 84 4.61 -7.05 4.09
C ILE A 84 4.69 -7.74 2.74
N GLU A 85 4.53 -9.06 2.75
CA GLU A 85 4.51 -9.85 1.53
C GLU A 85 3.11 -9.81 0.89
N PRO A 86 3.02 -9.69 -0.45
CA PRO A 86 1.76 -9.78 -1.15
C PRO A 86 1.16 -11.18 -0.93
N VAL A 87 -0.09 -11.22 -0.46
CA VAL A 87 -0.84 -12.47 -0.29
C VAL A 87 -1.75 -12.63 -1.50
N ALA A 88 -1.41 -13.60 -2.36
CA ALA A 88 -2.25 -13.94 -3.49
C ALA A 88 -3.58 -14.54 -2.98
N LYS A 89 -4.72 -14.03 -3.48
CA LYS A 89 -6.05 -14.56 -3.13
C LYS A 89 -6.27 -16.01 -3.60
N ARG A 90 -5.46 -16.48 -4.55
CA ARG A 90 -5.44 -17.86 -5.06
C ARG A 90 -3.99 -18.29 -5.15
N ALA A 91 -3.72 -19.59 -5.00
CA ALA A 91 -2.41 -20.13 -5.31
C ALA A 91 -2.07 -19.81 -6.76
N LEU A 92 -0.96 -19.09 -6.96
CA LEU A 92 -0.39 -18.80 -8.27
C LEU A 92 0.59 -19.93 -8.61
N ASP A 93 0.28 -20.71 -9.65
CA ASP A 93 1.24 -21.65 -10.22
C ASP A 93 2.16 -20.90 -11.17
N VAL A 94 3.16 -20.24 -10.60
CA VAL A 94 4.15 -19.45 -11.34
C VAL A 94 4.88 -20.31 -12.39
N VAL A 95 5.09 -21.60 -12.10
CA VAL A 95 5.78 -22.50 -13.04
C VAL A 95 4.86 -22.85 -14.22
N GLY A 96 3.57 -23.07 -13.97
CA GLY A 96 2.56 -23.26 -15.00
C GLY A 96 2.46 -22.07 -15.94
N GLU A 97 2.33 -20.86 -15.40
CA GLU A 97 2.21 -19.63 -16.19
C GLU A 97 3.45 -19.37 -17.06
N LEU A 98 4.66 -19.52 -16.50
CA LEU A 98 5.90 -19.34 -17.26
C LEU A 98 6.11 -20.40 -18.36
N ARG A 99 5.58 -21.62 -18.16
CA ARG A 99 5.61 -22.67 -19.20
C ARG A 99 4.69 -22.34 -20.36
N GLU A 100 3.51 -21.80 -20.08
CA GLU A 100 2.59 -21.36 -21.14
C GLU A 100 3.17 -20.22 -21.97
N GLU A 101 3.81 -19.23 -21.33
CA GLU A 101 4.46 -18.14 -22.07
C GLU A 101 5.59 -18.64 -22.95
N ARG A 102 6.45 -19.53 -22.44
CA ARG A 102 7.52 -20.14 -23.25
C ARG A 102 7.02 -20.99 -24.41
N GLY A 103 5.86 -21.63 -24.27
CA GLY A 103 5.25 -22.43 -25.34
C GLY A 103 4.55 -21.60 -26.42
N ARG A 104 4.34 -20.29 -26.17
CA ARG A 104 3.76 -19.33 -27.13
C ARG A 104 4.82 -18.54 -27.91
N GLY A 105 6.10 -18.67 -27.56
CA GLY A 105 7.25 -18.02 -28.19
C GLY A 105 7.92 -18.87 -29.25
#